data_AF-A0AA41BKP9-F1
#
_entry.id   AF-A0AA41BKP9-F1
#
_cell.length_a   1.000
_cell.length_b   1.000
_cell.length_c   1.000
_cell.angle_alpha   90.00
_cell.angle_beta   90.00
_cell.angle_gamma   90.00
#
_symmetry.space_group_name_H-M   'P 1'
#
loop_
_entity.id
_entity.type
_entity.pdbx_description
1 polymer ?
#
loop_
_entity_poly.entity_id
_entity_poly.type
_entity_poly.pdbx_seq_one_letter_code
_entity_poly.pdbx_strand_id
1 'polypeptide(L)' 'MANFPASLLILNGKSADNQPLREAITLLRDEGIQIHVRVTWEKGDAQRYVDEARRLGVETV' A
#
# COMPACT_ATOMS: atom_id res chain seq x y z
N MET A 1 -4.99 -5.75 -20.54
CA MET A 1 -4.48 -5.29 -19.23
C MET A 1 -5.40 -5.85 -18.17
N ALA A 2 -4.85 -6.54 -17.17
CA ALA A 2 -5.66 -6.98 -16.04
C ALA A 2 -6.08 -5.74 -15.25
N ASN A 3 -7.39 -5.55 -15.07
CA ASN A 3 -7.90 -4.44 -14.28
C ASN A 3 -7.84 -4.84 -12.80
N PHE A 4 -6.74 -4.54 -12.14
CA PHE A 4 -6.62 -4.75 -10.71
C PHE A 4 -7.27 -3.58 -9.96
N PRO A 5 -8.08 -3.86 -8.93
CA PRO A 5 -8.65 -2.80 -8.13
C PRO A 5 -7.57 -2.06 -7.33
N ALA A 6 -7.85 -0.80 -6.98
CA ALA A 6 -6.94 -0.02 -6.17
C ALA A 6 -6.75 -0.68 -4.79
N SER A 7 -5.53 -0.62 -4.25
CA SER A 7 -5.16 -1.22 -2.97
C SER A 7 -4.30 -0.28 -2.12
N LEU A 8 -4.30 -0.48 -0.79
CA LEU A 8 -3.44 0.26 0.14
C LEU A 8 -2.61 -0.72 0.97
N LEU A 9 -1.32 -0.79 0.73
CA LEU A 9 -0.38 -1.61 1.49
C LEU A 9 0.08 -0.89 2.76
N ILE A 10 -0.19 -1.47 3.94
CA ILE A 10 0.35 -1.02 5.22
C ILE A 10 1.60 -1.83 5.57
N LEU A 11 2.76 -1.16 5.61
CA LEU A 11 4.04 -1.75 5.97
C LEU A 11 4.44 -1.45 7.41
N ASN A 12 5.01 -2.44 8.08
CA ASN A 12 5.69 -2.23 9.34
C ASN A 12 6.97 -1.41 9.10
N GLY A 13 7.23 -0.40 9.92
CA GLY A 13 8.44 0.43 9.83
C GLY A 13 9.75 -0.36 9.85
N LYS A 14 9.78 -1.53 10.52
CA LYS A 14 10.93 -2.44 10.52
C LYS A 14 11.21 -3.14 9.17
N SER A 15 10.30 -3.02 8.21
CA SER A 15 10.38 -3.68 6.90
C SER A 15 10.33 -2.68 5.74
N ALA A 16 10.44 -1.38 6.03
CA ALA A 16 10.33 -0.32 5.03
C ALA A 16 11.55 -0.23 4.09
N ASP A 17 12.67 -0.86 4.45
CA ASP A 17 13.92 -0.95 3.69
C ASP A 17 13.99 -2.18 2.76
N ASN A 18 12.89 -2.92 2.61
CA ASN A 18 12.83 -4.08 1.71
C ASN A 18 12.90 -3.65 0.23
N GLN A 19 14.09 -3.78 -0.36
CA GLN A 19 14.36 -3.39 -1.75
C GLN A 19 13.57 -4.23 -2.78
N PRO A 20 13.52 -5.57 -2.72
CA PRO A 20 12.67 -6.38 -3.61
C PRO A 20 11.19 -5.97 -3.60
N LEU A 21 10.65 -5.63 -2.42
CA LEU A 21 9.28 -5.16 -2.30
C LEU A 21 9.07 -3.82 -3.02
N ARG A 22 10.02 -2.89 -2.90
CA ARG A 22 9.97 -1.60 -3.61
C ARG A 22 9.95 -1.80 -5.12
N GLU A 23 10.81 -2.68 -5.63
CA GLU A 23 10.89 -3.00 -7.05
C GLU A 23 9.59 -3.65 -7.56
N ALA A 24 9.01 -4.58 -6.81
CA ALA A 24 7.73 -5.19 -7.14
C ALA A 24 6.59 -4.15 -7.19
N ILE A 25 6.52 -3.23 -6.23
CA ILE A 25 5.51 -2.16 -6.24
C ILE A 25 5.69 -1.22 -7.43
N THR A 26 6.93 -0.88 -7.79
CA THR A 26 7.22 -0.04 -8.96
C THR A 26 6.75 -0.73 -10.25
N LEU A 27 7.10 -2.00 -10.44
CA LEU A 27 6.67 -2.77 -11.61
C LEU A 27 5.14 -2.77 -11.76
N LEU A 28 4.41 -3.04 -10.68
CA LEU A 28 2.95 -3.07 -10.70
C LEU A 28 2.35 -1.68 -11.02
N ARG A 29 2.96 -0.61 -10.51
CA ARG A 29 2.53 0.76 -10.85
C ARG A 29 2.79 1.11 -12.30
N ASP A 30 3.91 0.66 -12.87
CA ASP A 30 4.25 0.85 -14.28
C ASP A 30 3.27 0.09 -15.20
N GLU A 31 2.70 -1.02 -14.73
CA GLU A 31 1.61 -1.75 -15.39
C GLU A 31 0.23 -1.06 -15.24
N GLY A 32 0.15 0.05 -14.51
CA GLY A 32 -1.06 0.85 -14.30
C GLY A 32 -1.86 0.46 -13.05
N ILE A 33 -1.32 -0.38 -12.16
CA ILE A 33 -2.02 -0.80 -10.94
C ILE A 33 -1.85 0.26 -9.85
N GLN A 34 -2.97 0.71 -9.28
CA GLN A 34 -2.97 1.71 -8.23
C GLN A 34 -2.71 1.08 -6.85
N ILE A 35 -1.48 1.26 -6.36
CA ILE A 35 -1.05 0.78 -5.04
C ILE A 35 -0.62 1.97 -4.17
N HIS A 36 -1.39 2.27 -3.13
CA HIS A 36 -1.00 3.20 -2.07
C HIS A 36 -0.10 2.48 -1.06
N VAL A 37 0.92 3.14 -0.52
CA VAL A 37 1.82 2.55 0.49
C VAL A 37 1.87 3.45 1.71
N ARG A 38 1.69 2.87 2.89
CA ARG A 38 1.80 3.54 4.18
C ARG A 38 2.76 2.76 5.07
N VAL A 39 3.52 3.46 5.90
CA VAL A 39 4.46 2.84 6.84
C VAL A 39 4.03 3.22 8.25
N THR A 40 3.90 2.22 9.13
CA THR A 40 3.58 2.46 10.54
C THR A 40 4.83 2.89 11.31
N TRP A 41 4.69 3.89 12.16
CA TRP A 41 5.70 4.38 13.09
C TRP A 41 5.27 4.17 14.55
N GLU A 42 3.99 4.37 14.86
CA GLU A 42 3.45 4.23 16.22
C GLU A 42 2.16 3.40 16.30
N LYS A 43 1.73 3.10 17.53
CA LYS A 43 0.44 2.44 17.76
C LYS A 43 -0.69 3.35 17.30
N GLY A 44 -1.63 2.79 16.54
CA GLY A 44 -2.77 3.53 15.99
C GLY A 44 -2.63 3.90 14.52
N ASP A 45 -1.41 3.85 13.96
CA ASP A 45 -1.18 4.15 12.54
C ASP A 45 -1.95 3.22 11.61
N ALA A 46 -1.97 1.91 11.91
CA ALA A 46 -2.72 0.96 11.11
C ALA A 46 -4.21 1.31 11.03
N GLN A 47 -4.84 1.70 12.15
CA GLN A 47 -6.23 2.15 12.18
C GLN A 47 -6.42 3.40 11.32
N ARG A 48 -5.52 4.40 11.47
CA ARG A 48 -5.55 5.63 10.67
C ARG A 48 -5.47 5.36 9.17
N TYR A 49 -4.64 4.40 8.76
CA TYR A 49 -4.48 4.02 7.36
C TYR A 49 -5.64 3.18 6.83
N VAL A 50 -6.28 2.36 7.67
CA VAL A 50 -7.55 1.68 7.30
C VAL A 50 -8.65 2.71 7.06
N ASP A 51 -8.78 3.73 7.91
CA ASP A 51 -9.76 4.79 7.70
C ASP A 51 -9.46 5.62 6.45
N GLU A 52 -8.17 5.80 6.14
CA GLU A 52 -7.73 6.40 4.88
C GLU A 52 -8.09 5.54 3.67
N ALA A 53 -7.82 4.24 3.70
CA ALA A 53 -8.20 3.29 2.67
C ALA A 53 -9.71 3.34 2.37
N ARG A 54 -10.54 3.41 3.42
CA ARG A 54 -11.99 3.55 3.27
C ARG A 54 -12.38 4.84 2.55
N ARG A 55 -11.70 5.96 2.81
CA ARG A 55 -11.94 7.23 2.10
C ARG A 55 -11.46 7.19 0.65
N LEU A 56 -10.40 6.45 0.38
CA LEU A 56 -9.86 6.24 -0.96
C LEU A 56 -10.69 5.25 -1.79
N GLY A 57 -11.57 4.46 -1.15
CA GLY A 57 -12.38 3.46 -1.84
C GLY A 57 -11.58 2.30 -2.41
N VAL A 58 -10.43 1.95 -1.80
CA VAL A 58 -9.65 0.79 -2.21
C VAL A 58 -10.37 -0.51 -1.84
N GLU A 59 -10.20 -1.56 -2.64
CA GLU A 59 -10.84 -2.85 -2.38
C GLU A 59 -10.07 -3.70 -1.34
N THR A 60 -8.75 -3.49 -1.26
CA THR A 60 -7.86 -4.27 -0.39
C THR A 60 -6.93 -3.37 0.41
N VAL A 61 -6.74 -3.75 1.68
CA VAL A 61 -5.78 -3.14 2.63
C VAL A 61 -4.84 -4.21 3.18
#